data_AF-A0A917QNY1-F1
#
_entry.id   AF-A0A917QNY1-F1
#
_cell.length_a   1.000
_cell.length_b   1.000
_cell.length_c   1.000
_cell.angle_alpha   90.00
_cell.angle_beta   90.00
_cell.angle_gamma   90.00
#
_symmetry.space_group_name_H-M   'P 1'
#
loop_
_entity.id
_entity.type
_entity.pdbx_description
1 polymer ?
#
loop_
_entity_poly.entity_id
_entity_poly.type
_entity_poly.pdbx_seq_one_letter_code
_entity_poly.pdbx_strand_id
1 'polypeptide(L)'
;MTPPPDTVPAEAPARSDRADRFARDLAALKIPDPATARNTLWLRTGAVLMLAGLCLGALTYPLAHASDNPLAQRDALAIGITGVVCAVVGGALYLRYSLTGFLRFWLARQAYDLSTLGDRLAAAPGPATPADPSAVLATAEGEPNHGATSPASR
;
A
#
# COMPACT_ATOMS: atom_id res chain seq x y z
N MET A 1 -13.69 33.33 -51.29
CA MET A 1 -13.57 33.90 -49.93
C MET A 1 -13.51 32.74 -48.94
N THR A 2 -12.34 32.14 -48.80
CA THR A 2 -12.06 31.03 -47.86
C THR A 2 -11.52 31.62 -46.55
N PRO A 3 -12.03 31.24 -45.38
CA PRO A 3 -11.46 31.67 -44.11
C PRO A 3 -10.04 31.07 -43.90
N PRO A 4 -9.19 31.72 -43.09
CA PRO A 4 -7.81 31.30 -42.85
C PRO A 4 -7.76 29.99 -42.02
N PRO A 5 -6.65 29.22 -42.11
CA PRO A 5 -6.40 28.11 -41.20
C PRO A 5 -5.99 28.68 -39.84
N ASP A 6 -6.90 28.61 -38.88
CA ASP A 6 -6.61 28.91 -37.48
C ASP A 6 -5.62 27.85 -36.97
N THR A 7 -4.33 28.17 -37.02
CA THR A 7 -3.30 27.43 -36.31
C THR A 7 -3.57 27.60 -34.83
N VAL A 8 -4.29 26.65 -34.23
CA VAL A 8 -4.28 26.50 -32.77
C VAL A 8 -2.86 26.10 -32.40
N PRO A 9 -2.08 26.93 -31.69
CA PRO A 9 -0.79 26.49 -31.20
C PRO A 9 -1.03 25.26 -30.32
N ALA A 10 -0.30 24.19 -30.60
CA ALA A 10 -0.21 23.01 -29.75
C ALA A 10 0.52 23.40 -28.46
N GLU A 11 -0.11 24.20 -27.61
CA GLU A 11 0.38 24.44 -26.27
C GLU A 11 0.08 23.16 -25.47
N ALA A 12 1.12 22.52 -24.97
CA ALA A 12 1.03 21.41 -24.04
C ALA A 12 1.15 21.84 -22.55
N PRO A 13 0.27 22.68 -21.95
CA PRO A 13 0.30 22.95 -20.52
C PRO A 13 -0.89 22.30 -19.77
N ALA A 14 -1.34 21.11 -20.19
CA ALA A 14 -2.59 20.54 -19.68
C ALA A 14 -2.44 19.46 -18.58
N ARG A 15 -1.24 18.91 -18.34
CA ARG A 15 -1.05 17.74 -17.45
C ARG A 15 -0.63 18.11 -16.02
N SER A 16 0.32 19.05 -15.86
CA SER A 16 0.75 19.54 -14.54
C SER A 16 -0.36 20.27 -13.80
N ASP A 17 -1.08 21.16 -14.48
CA ASP A 17 -2.15 21.97 -13.88
C ASP A 17 -3.32 21.13 -13.34
N ARG A 18 -3.59 19.97 -13.94
CA ARG A 18 -4.62 19.03 -13.46
C ARG A 18 -4.16 18.28 -12.20
N ALA A 19 -2.89 17.84 -12.17
CA ALA A 19 -2.31 17.16 -11.02
C ALA A 19 -2.23 18.08 -9.79
N ASP A 20 -1.81 19.34 -9.98
CA ASP A 20 -1.71 20.34 -8.92
C ASP A 20 -3.08 20.75 -8.36
N ARG A 21 -4.13 20.66 -9.17
CA ARG A 21 -5.51 20.92 -8.77
C ARG A 21 -6.06 19.76 -7.93
N PHE A 22 -5.89 18.51 -8.38
CA PHE A 22 -6.24 17.33 -7.58
C PHE A 22 -5.47 17.24 -6.26
N ALA A 23 -4.19 17.62 -6.24
CA ALA A 23 -3.39 17.66 -5.02
C ALA A 23 -3.91 18.72 -4.01
N ARG A 24 -4.32 19.89 -4.51
CA ARG A 24 -4.98 20.92 -3.69
C ARG A 24 -6.34 20.47 -3.16
N ASP A 25 -7.15 19.83 -4.00
CA ASP A 25 -8.48 19.34 -3.59
C ASP A 25 -8.37 18.20 -2.56
N LEU A 26 -7.36 17.33 -2.69
CA LEU A 26 -7.03 16.30 -1.69
C LEU A 26 -6.49 16.89 -0.37
N ALA A 27 -5.71 17.98 -0.45
CA ALA A 27 -5.24 18.69 0.74
C ALA A 27 -6.39 19.40 1.47
N ALA A 28 -7.35 19.98 0.72
CA ALA A 28 -8.56 20.59 1.25
C ALA A 28 -9.52 19.56 1.89
N LEU A 29 -9.55 18.32 1.36
CA LEU A 29 -10.39 17.24 1.90
C LEU A 29 -9.85 16.61 3.19
N LYS A 30 -8.65 17.02 3.66
CA LYS A 30 -8.02 16.52 4.88
C LYS A 30 -8.67 17.11 6.15
N ILE A 31 -10.00 17.03 6.22
CA ILE A 31 -10.80 17.30 7.40
C ILE A 31 -10.33 16.34 8.49
N PRO A 32 -9.94 16.84 9.69
CA PRO A 32 -9.65 16.01 10.84
C PRO A 32 -10.79 15.02 11.08
N ASP A 33 -10.51 13.73 10.87
CA ASP A 33 -11.54 12.69 10.90
C ASP A 33 -11.85 12.32 12.35
N PRO A 34 -13.04 12.69 12.89
CA PRO A 34 -13.46 12.28 14.22
C PRO A 34 -13.60 10.74 14.34
N ALA A 35 -13.59 10.01 13.22
CA ALA A 35 -13.52 8.56 13.22
C ALA A 35 -12.15 8.01 13.69
N THR A 36 -11.08 8.81 13.62
CA THR A 36 -9.76 8.40 14.12
C THR A 36 -9.74 8.31 15.65
N ALA A 37 -10.36 9.27 16.34
CA ALA A 37 -10.40 9.29 17.81
C ALA A 37 -11.19 8.11 18.38
N ARG A 38 -12.35 7.79 17.80
CA ARG A 38 -13.12 6.59 18.18
C ARG A 38 -12.34 5.31 17.92
N ASN A 39 -11.58 5.23 16.83
CA ASN A 39 -10.76 4.05 16.51
C ASN A 39 -9.71 3.77 17.60
N THR A 40 -9.04 4.82 18.10
CA THR A 40 -8.09 4.70 19.22
C THR A 40 -8.78 4.26 20.52
N LEU A 41 -9.99 4.74 20.77
CA LEU A 41 -10.77 4.33 21.95
C LEU A 41 -11.15 2.85 21.88
N TRP A 42 -11.64 2.38 20.73
CA TRP A 42 -11.96 0.96 20.52
C TRP A 42 -10.74 0.04 20.62
N LEU A 43 -9.57 0.49 20.17
CA LEU A 43 -8.32 -0.25 20.31
C LEU A 43 -7.89 -0.39 21.77
N ARG A 44 -7.98 0.70 22.56
CA ARG A 44 -7.73 0.66 24.01
C ARG A 44 -8.73 -0.25 24.73
N THR A 45 -10.01 -0.14 24.41
CA THR A 45 -11.04 -1.00 25.00
C THR A 45 -10.78 -2.48 24.70
N GLY A 46 -10.42 -2.83 23.45
CA GLY A 46 -10.06 -4.21 23.11
C GLY A 46 -8.86 -4.74 23.89
N ALA A 47 -7.80 -3.94 24.01
CA ALA A 47 -6.61 -4.30 24.79
C ALA A 47 -6.91 -4.47 26.29
N VAL A 48 -7.67 -3.54 26.88
CA VAL A 48 -8.08 -3.60 28.29
C VAL A 48 -8.97 -4.82 28.53
N LEU A 49 -9.93 -5.08 27.66
CA LEU A 49 -10.82 -6.23 27.77
C LEU A 49 -10.05 -7.55 27.66
N MET A 50 -9.04 -7.61 26.78
CA MET A 50 -8.16 -8.78 26.62
C MET A 50 -7.37 -9.06 27.90
N LEU A 51 -6.72 -8.03 28.46
CA LEU A 51 -5.97 -8.13 29.71
C LEU A 51 -6.88 -8.51 30.88
N ALA A 52 -8.04 -7.86 30.99
CA ALA A 52 -9.02 -8.18 32.03
C ALA A 52 -9.47 -9.64 31.94
N GLY A 53 -9.82 -10.14 30.75
CA GLY A 53 -10.21 -11.54 30.55
C GLY A 53 -9.10 -12.52 30.95
N LEU A 54 -7.84 -12.22 30.60
CA LEU A 54 -6.70 -13.04 31.00
C LEU A 54 -6.50 -13.06 32.52
N CYS A 55 -6.63 -11.90 33.18
CA CYS A 55 -6.57 -11.82 34.64
C CYS A 55 -7.70 -12.62 35.31
N LEU A 56 -8.94 -12.52 34.82
CA LEU A 56 -10.07 -13.30 35.33
C LEU A 56 -9.82 -14.82 35.19
N GLY A 57 -9.33 -15.25 34.03
CA GLY A 57 -8.97 -16.66 33.81
C GLY A 57 -7.87 -17.13 34.77
N ALA A 58 -6.81 -16.34 34.95
CA ALA A 58 -5.72 -16.68 35.86
C ALA A 58 -6.16 -16.75 37.34
N LEU A 59 -7.06 -15.85 37.76
CA LEU A 59 -7.61 -15.83 39.11
C LEU A 59 -8.54 -17.01 39.41
N THR A 60 -9.05 -17.69 38.38
CA THR A 60 -9.97 -18.81 38.55
C THR A 60 -9.30 -20.02 39.20
N TYR A 61 -8.05 -20.31 38.85
CA TYR A 61 -7.33 -21.47 39.39
C TYR A 61 -7.22 -21.45 40.93
N PRO A 62 -6.71 -20.39 41.59
CA PRO A 62 -6.65 -20.36 43.04
C PRO A 62 -8.04 -20.39 43.69
N LEU A 63 -9.07 -19.78 43.09
CA LEU A 63 -10.45 -19.83 43.61
C LEU A 63 -11.02 -21.25 43.58
N ALA A 64 -10.84 -21.97 42.47
CA ALA A 64 -11.32 -23.33 42.32
C ALA A 64 -10.52 -24.33 43.19
N HIS A 65 -9.22 -24.09 43.36
CA HIS A 65 -8.35 -24.96 44.14
C HIS A 65 -8.54 -24.80 45.66
N ALA A 66 -8.95 -23.61 46.12
CA ALA A 66 -9.19 -23.34 47.54
C ALA A 66 -10.56 -23.85 48.05
N SER A 67 -11.38 -24.46 47.20
CA SER A 67 -12.76 -24.84 47.54
C SER A 67 -13.00 -26.35 47.41
N ASP A 68 -13.39 -26.99 48.52
CA ASP A 68 -13.78 -28.42 48.57
C ASP A 68 -15.25 -28.67 48.20
N ASN A 69 -16.04 -27.61 48.01
CA ASN A 69 -17.46 -27.71 47.65
C ASN A 69 -17.64 -27.74 46.12
N PRO A 70 -18.31 -28.76 45.54
CA PRO A 70 -18.52 -28.89 44.10
C PRO A 70 -19.35 -27.75 43.49
N LEU A 71 -20.20 -27.06 44.27
CA LEU A 71 -21.00 -25.95 43.76
C LEU A 71 -20.14 -24.70 43.51
N ALA A 72 -19.26 -24.37 44.45
CA ALA A 72 -18.32 -23.27 44.35
C ALA A 72 -17.23 -23.53 43.29
N GLN A 73 -16.84 -24.79 43.09
CA GLN A 73 -15.94 -25.18 42.00
C GLN A 73 -16.55 -24.93 40.62
N ARG A 74 -17.85 -25.22 40.44
CA ARG A 74 -18.56 -24.96 39.18
C ARG A 74 -18.74 -23.46 38.90
N ASP A 75 -19.00 -22.67 39.94
CA ASP A 75 -19.09 -21.21 39.81
C ASP A 75 -17.75 -20.60 39.41
N ALA A 76 -16.66 -21.05 40.07
CA ALA A 76 -15.30 -20.66 39.67
C ALA A 76 -15.02 -21.03 38.20
N LEU A 77 -15.39 -22.24 37.76
CA LEU A 77 -15.21 -22.66 36.38
C LEU A 77 -16.00 -21.78 35.39
N ALA A 78 -17.24 -21.41 35.73
CA ALA A 78 -18.03 -20.48 34.93
C ALA A 78 -17.34 -19.11 34.77
N ILE A 79 -16.80 -18.55 35.86
CA ILE A 79 -16.02 -17.30 35.84
C ILE A 79 -14.79 -17.45 34.93
N GLY A 80 -14.09 -18.59 35.01
CA GLY A 80 -12.93 -18.87 34.15
C GLY A 80 -13.27 -18.90 32.67
N ILE A 81 -14.34 -19.59 32.29
CA ILE A 81 -14.80 -19.63 30.89
C ILE A 81 -15.19 -18.23 30.42
N THR A 82 -15.93 -17.46 31.23
CA THR A 82 -16.27 -16.08 30.90
C THR A 82 -15.02 -15.22 30.70
N GLY A 83 -14.00 -15.38 31.55
CA GLY A 83 -12.70 -14.72 31.39
C GLY A 83 -12.03 -15.02 30.04
N VAL A 84 -12.03 -16.30 29.65
CA VAL A 84 -11.48 -16.73 28.34
C VAL A 84 -12.28 -16.11 27.18
N VAL A 85 -13.61 -16.15 27.23
CA VAL A 85 -14.46 -15.54 26.18
C VAL A 85 -14.19 -14.04 26.08
N CYS A 86 -14.13 -13.32 27.20
CA CYS A 86 -13.77 -11.90 27.24
C CYS A 86 -12.38 -11.64 26.64
N ALA A 87 -11.40 -12.50 26.93
CA ALA A 87 -10.05 -12.38 26.38
C ALA A 87 -10.03 -12.53 24.86
N VAL A 88 -10.76 -13.52 24.32
CA VAL A 88 -10.87 -13.77 22.88
C VAL A 88 -11.58 -12.62 22.17
N VAL A 89 -12.71 -12.14 22.71
CA VAL A 89 -13.46 -11.02 22.13
C VAL A 89 -12.63 -9.73 22.17
N GLY A 90 -11.95 -9.46 23.29
CA GLY A 90 -11.03 -8.33 23.43
C GLY A 90 -9.88 -8.40 22.42
N GLY A 91 -9.28 -9.58 22.26
CA GLY A 91 -8.23 -9.84 21.27
C GLY A 91 -8.71 -9.62 19.83
N ALA A 92 -9.90 -10.11 19.48
CA ALA A 92 -10.48 -9.92 18.14
C ALA A 92 -10.76 -8.43 17.84
N LEU A 93 -11.31 -7.68 18.80
CA LEU A 93 -11.50 -6.23 18.68
C LEU A 93 -10.16 -5.52 18.51
N TYR A 94 -9.20 -5.80 19.38
CA TYR A 94 -7.86 -5.22 19.31
C TYR A 94 -7.22 -5.47 17.95
N LEU A 95 -7.25 -6.70 17.45
CA LEU A 95 -6.65 -7.07 16.17
C LEU A 95 -7.34 -6.34 15.00
N ARG A 96 -8.68 -6.29 14.98
CA ARG A 96 -9.45 -5.57 13.96
C ARG A 96 -9.07 -4.10 13.86
N TYR A 97 -8.99 -3.41 15.00
CA TYR A 97 -8.70 -1.97 15.02
C TYR A 97 -7.21 -1.69 14.81
N SER A 98 -6.32 -2.58 15.28
CA SER A 98 -4.87 -2.49 15.05
C SER A 98 -4.53 -2.64 13.56
N LEU A 99 -5.10 -3.65 12.91
CA LEU A 99 -4.83 -3.93 11.50
C LEU A 99 -5.31 -2.79 10.60
N THR A 100 -6.44 -2.16 10.92
CA THR A 100 -6.96 -1.01 10.17
C THR A 100 -5.97 0.16 10.18
N GLY A 101 -5.38 0.47 11.34
CA GLY A 101 -4.36 1.50 11.48
C GLY A 101 -3.09 1.17 10.69
N PHE A 102 -2.60 -0.06 10.84
CA PHE A 102 -1.41 -0.53 10.14
C PHE A 102 -1.58 -0.52 8.63
N LEU A 103 -2.67 -1.08 8.11
CA LEU A 103 -2.97 -1.12 6.67
C LEU A 103 -3.09 0.29 6.08
N ARG A 104 -3.69 1.24 6.80
CA ARG A 104 -3.79 2.63 6.34
C ARG A 104 -2.40 3.25 6.14
N PHE A 105 -1.50 3.07 7.10
CA PHE A 105 -0.13 3.56 6.98
C PHE A 105 0.62 2.84 5.85
N TRP A 106 0.49 1.52 5.80
CA TRP A 106 1.17 0.69 4.81
C TRP A 106 0.73 1.03 3.38
N LEU A 107 -0.57 1.18 3.14
CA LEU A 107 -1.13 1.57 1.85
C LEU A 107 -0.73 3.01 1.47
N ALA A 108 -0.68 3.93 2.42
CA ALA A 108 -0.21 5.29 2.15
C ALA A 108 1.24 5.30 1.66
N ARG A 109 2.09 4.45 2.26
CA ARG A 109 3.48 4.28 1.80
C ARG A 109 3.56 3.67 0.41
N GLN A 110 2.83 2.57 0.15
CA GLN A 110 2.83 1.92 -1.16
C GLN A 110 2.33 2.84 -2.28
N ALA A 111 1.30 3.65 -2.01
CA ALA A 111 0.82 4.64 -2.97
C ALA A 111 1.89 5.68 -3.33
N TYR A 112 2.69 6.11 -2.35
CA TYR A 112 3.81 7.04 -2.55
C TYR A 112 4.95 6.40 -3.36
N ASP A 113 5.29 5.15 -3.08
CA ASP A 113 6.32 4.44 -3.82
C ASP A 113 5.89 4.24 -5.28
N LEU A 114 4.62 3.90 -5.54
CA LEU A 114 4.03 3.79 -6.88
C LEU A 114 4.01 5.13 -7.63
N SER A 115 3.68 6.25 -6.97
CA SER A 115 3.70 7.57 -7.63
C SER A 115 5.12 7.95 -8.05
N THR A 116 6.10 7.71 -7.17
CA THR A 116 7.51 8.01 -7.45
C THR A 116 8.05 7.19 -8.63
N LEU A 117 7.65 5.91 -8.74
CA LEU A 117 8.00 5.07 -9.89
C LEU A 117 7.35 5.59 -11.17
N GLY A 118 6.08 6.00 -11.11
CA GLY A 118 5.38 6.60 -12.24
C GLY A 118 6.07 7.87 -12.76
N ASP A 119 6.48 8.75 -11.85
CA ASP A 119 7.20 9.99 -12.21
C ASP A 119 8.54 9.69 -12.88
N ARG A 120 9.28 8.69 -12.39
CA ARG A 120 10.56 8.27 -13.00
C ARG A 120 10.37 7.67 -14.39
N LEU A 121 9.31 6.88 -14.59
CA LEU A 121 8.97 6.32 -15.91
C LEU A 121 8.49 7.41 -16.89
N ALA A 122 7.78 8.43 -16.41
CA ALA A 122 7.35 9.56 -17.23
C ALA A 122 8.48 10.53 -17.56
N ALA A 123 9.46 10.68 -16.66
CA ALA A 123 10.67 11.47 -16.86
C ALA A 123 11.74 10.73 -17.67
N ALA A 124 11.64 9.40 -17.80
CA ALA A 124 12.49 8.65 -18.71
C ALA A 124 12.21 9.13 -20.14
N PRO A 125 13.21 9.67 -20.86
CA PRO A 125 13.07 9.93 -22.27
C PRO A 125 12.59 8.64 -22.95
N GLY A 126 11.53 8.72 -23.74
CA GLY A 126 11.04 7.57 -24.51
C GLY A 126 12.22 6.88 -25.19
N PRO A 127 12.22 5.53 -25.29
CA PRO A 127 13.38 4.77 -25.75
C PRO A 127 13.95 5.50 -26.94
N ALA A 128 15.20 5.98 -26.83
CA ALA A 128 15.90 6.66 -27.92
C ALA A 128 15.55 5.84 -29.15
N THR A 129 14.70 6.40 -30.02
CA THR A 129 14.12 5.67 -31.14
C THR A 129 15.29 4.92 -31.72
N PRO A 130 15.34 3.57 -31.60
CA PRO A 130 16.48 2.82 -32.10
C PRO A 130 16.60 3.32 -33.52
N ALA A 131 17.77 3.89 -33.85
CA ALA A 131 18.05 4.44 -35.16
C ALA A 131 17.32 3.58 -36.16
N ASP A 132 16.40 4.21 -36.89
CA ASP A 132 15.48 3.60 -37.85
C ASP A 132 16.02 2.24 -38.31
N PRO A 133 15.33 1.10 -38.12
CA PRO A 133 15.88 -0.21 -38.47
C PRO A 133 16.35 -0.31 -39.94
N SER A 134 15.90 0.62 -40.80
CA SER A 134 16.44 0.82 -42.14
C SER A 134 17.86 1.42 -42.20
N ALA A 135 18.29 2.20 -41.20
CA ALA A 135 19.65 2.70 -41.06
C ALA A 135 20.64 1.57 -40.69
N VAL A 136 20.22 0.62 -39.85
CA VAL A 136 21.05 -0.55 -39.51
C VAL A 136 21.18 -1.49 -40.72
N LEU A 137 20.13 -1.66 -41.53
CA LEU A 137 20.21 -2.41 -42.79
C LEU A 137 21.02 -1.66 -43.88
N ALA A 138 20.86 -0.35 -44.02
CA ALA A 138 21.61 0.45 -44.99
C ALA A 138 23.12 0.50 -44.70
N THR A 139 23.51 0.37 -43.43
CA THR A 139 24.93 0.24 -43.06
C THR A 139 25.50 -1.14 -43.42
N ALA A 140 24.64 -2.17 -43.56
CA ALA A 140 25.03 -3.51 -44.01
C ALA A 140 25.00 -3.68 -45.54
N GLU A 141 24.26 -2.83 -46.26
CA GLU A 141 24.09 -2.91 -47.72
C GLU A 141 25.05 -1.99 -48.51
N GLY A 142 25.93 -1.27 -47.81
CA GLY A 142 26.86 -0.30 -48.37
C GLY A 142 28.31 -0.77 -48.51
N GLU A 143 28.61 -2.07 -48.49
CA GLU A 143 29.96 -2.57 -48.80
C GLU A 143 30.07 -2.90 -50.30
N PRO A 144 30.69 -2.03 -51.12
CA PRO A 144 30.87 -2.29 -52.54
C PRO A 144 31.92 -3.38 -52.73
N ASN A 145 31.49 -4.47 -53.35
CA ASN A 145 32.37 -5.46 -53.98
C ASN A 145 33.29 -4.76 -55.00
N HIS A 146 34.55 -4.57 -54.62
CA HIS A 146 35.62 -4.33 -55.58
C HIS A 146 36.85 -5.16 -55.23
N GLY A 147 36.94 -6.31 -55.90
CA GLY A 147 38.09 -6.54 -56.76
C GLY A 147 39.26 -7.31 -56.16
N ALA A 148 39.35 -8.56 -56.61
CA ALA A 148 40.54 -9.12 -57.25
C ALA A 148 41.68 -9.67 -56.36
N THR A 149 41.95 -10.95 -56.63
CA THR A 149 43.27 -11.61 -56.74
C THR A 149 43.99 -12.05 -55.46
N SER A 150 43.86 -13.36 -55.20
CA SER A 150 44.97 -14.27 -54.82
C SER A 150 46.25 -13.96 -55.64
N PRO A 151 47.51 -14.08 -55.15
CA PRO A 151 48.04 -15.38 -54.71
C PRO A 151 49.18 -15.42 -53.64
N ALA A 152 49.27 -16.60 -53.00
CA ALA A 152 50.48 -17.39 -52.69
C ALA A 152 51.61 -16.91 -51.75
N SER A 153 52.27 -17.95 -51.19
CA SER A 153 53.59 -18.02 -50.49
C SER A 153 53.58 -17.61 -49.01
N ARG A 154 54.17 -18.35 -48.06
CA ARG A 154 55.12 -19.46 -48.11
C ARG A 154 55.19 -20.12 -46.73
#